data_AF-A0A920WLA2-F1
#
_entry.id   AF-A0A920WLA2-F1
#
_cell.length_a   1.000
_cell.length_b   1.000
_cell.length_c   1.000
_cell.angle_alpha   90.00
_cell.angle_beta   90.00
_cell.angle_gamma   90.00
#
_symmetry.space_group_name_H-M   'P 1'
#
loop_
_entity.id
_entity.type
_entity.pdbx_description
1 polymer ?
#
loop_
_entity_poly.entity_id
_entity_poly.type
_entity_poly.pdbx_seq_one_letter_code
_entity_poly.pdbx_strand_id
1 'polypeptide(L)'
;MPRAFSAGDEELIEAERLIRDRMSGLDLDLLSLAAVSNVFRTATVLRNHMERDVLRRHQLSWSAFVVLFVLRIWGSQESRSLATEAGISGGTLSGVLDTLERKGLAERRAIPEDRRRSRWSSQQLGRRWSTR
;
A
#
# COMPACT_ATOMS: atom_id res chain seq x y z
N MET A 1 25.00 4.06 -10.95
CA MET A 1 23.69 4.10 -10.25
C MET A 1 22.67 3.44 -11.17
N PRO A 2 22.26 2.17 -10.94
CA PRO A 2 21.30 1.49 -11.81
C PRO A 2 19.93 2.17 -11.66
N ARG A 3 19.32 2.52 -12.80
CA ARG A 3 17.99 3.15 -12.85
C ARG A 3 16.97 2.05 -12.66
N ALA A 4 15.97 2.26 -11.81
CA ALA A 4 15.02 1.22 -11.36
C ALA A 4 14.11 0.59 -12.44
N PHE A 5 14.31 0.91 -13.72
CA PHE A 5 13.70 0.24 -14.88
C PHE A 5 14.69 -0.68 -15.63
N SER A 6 15.90 -0.89 -15.12
CA SER A 6 16.97 -1.63 -15.80
C SER A 6 17.40 -2.90 -15.09
N ALA A 7 16.47 -3.71 -14.57
CA ALA A 7 16.72 -5.13 -14.81
C ALA A 7 16.55 -5.27 -16.32
N GLY A 8 17.65 -5.14 -17.08
CA GLY A 8 17.61 -5.36 -18.51
C GLY A 8 17.00 -6.73 -18.75
N ASP A 9 16.38 -6.95 -19.91
CA ASP A 9 15.78 -8.25 -20.24
C ASP A 9 16.73 -9.41 -19.90
N GLU A 10 18.05 -9.18 -20.01
CA GLU A 10 19.13 -10.07 -19.57
C GLU A 10 19.13 -10.42 -18.06
N GLU A 11 18.99 -9.45 -17.14
CA GLU A 11 18.88 -9.73 -15.70
C GLU A 11 17.58 -10.48 -15.37
N LEU A 12 16.52 -10.21 -16.13
CA LEU A 12 15.24 -10.88 -15.98
C LEU A 12 15.31 -12.34 -16.45
N ILE A 13 15.92 -12.56 -17.61
CA ILE A 13 16.20 -13.87 -18.20
C ILE A 13 17.13 -14.68 -17.29
N GLU A 14 18.17 -14.07 -16.71
CA GLU A 14 19.07 -14.77 -15.79
C GLU A 14 18.37 -15.15 -14.48
N ALA A 15 17.52 -14.28 -13.94
CA ALA A 15 16.70 -14.63 -12.77
C ALA A 15 15.75 -15.80 -13.08
N GLU A 16 15.11 -15.82 -14.25
CA GLU A 16 14.23 -16.91 -14.67
C GLU A 16 15.00 -18.23 -14.89
N ARG A 17 16.20 -18.16 -15.46
CA ARG A 17 17.09 -19.32 -15.63
C ARG A 17 17.51 -19.90 -14.28
N LEU A 18 17.95 -19.05 -13.35
CA LEU A 18 18.35 -19.48 -12.00
C LEU A 18 17.18 -20.09 -11.22
N ILE A 19 15.97 -19.52 -11.32
CA ILE A 19 14.77 -20.08 -10.68
C ILE A 19 14.49 -21.48 -11.25
N ARG A 20 14.52 -21.64 -12.58
CA ARG A 20 14.30 -22.94 -13.22
C ARG A 20 15.32 -23.98 -12.77
N ASP A 21 16.60 -23.64 -12.79
CA ASP A 21 17.68 -24.56 -12.41
C ASP A 21 17.58 -24.96 -10.94
N ARG A 22 17.36 -24.00 -10.03
CA ARG A 22 17.29 -24.25 -8.58
C ARG A 22 16.03 -24.97 -8.13
N MET A 23 14.92 -24.77 -8.84
CA MET A 23 13.64 -25.42 -8.53
C MET A 23 13.44 -26.72 -9.31
N SER A 24 14.40 -27.11 -10.15
CA SER A 24 14.36 -28.38 -10.88
C SER A 24 14.30 -29.56 -9.90
N GLY A 25 13.35 -30.47 -10.12
CA GLY A 25 13.11 -31.63 -9.24
C GLY A 25 12.07 -31.43 -8.13
N LEU A 26 11.52 -30.22 -7.99
CA LEU A 26 10.32 -29.99 -7.17
C LEU A 26 9.06 -30.16 -8.05
N ASP A 27 8.01 -30.77 -7.49
CA ASP A 27 6.69 -30.87 -8.14
C ASP A 27 5.97 -29.51 -8.07
N LEU A 28 6.43 -28.54 -8.87
CA LEU A 28 5.95 -27.17 -8.90
C LEU A 28 5.64 -26.72 -10.32
N ASP A 29 4.57 -25.94 -10.48
CA ASP A 29 4.29 -25.23 -11.72
C ASP A 29 5.21 -24.00 -11.86
N LEU A 30 6.29 -24.17 -12.63
CA LEU A 30 7.29 -23.13 -12.86
C LEU A 30 6.73 -21.91 -13.61
N LEU A 31 5.68 -22.07 -14.44
CA LEU A 31 5.06 -20.94 -15.14
C LEU A 31 4.25 -20.09 -14.17
N SER A 32 3.46 -20.71 -13.30
CA SER A 32 2.75 -20.02 -12.22
C SER A 32 3.72 -19.31 -11.27
N LEU A 33 4.84 -19.95 -10.92
CA LEU A 33 5.87 -19.34 -10.08
C LEU A 33 6.52 -18.11 -10.74
N ALA A 34 6.85 -18.21 -12.03
CA ALA A 34 7.39 -17.08 -12.80
C ALA A 34 6.40 -15.91 -12.85
N ALA A 35 5.12 -16.18 -13.09
CA ALA A 35 4.08 -15.15 -13.10
C ALA A 35 3.98 -14.42 -11.75
N VAL A 36 3.90 -15.16 -10.63
CA VAL A 36 3.84 -14.57 -9.28
C VAL A 36 5.09 -13.76 -8.97
N SER A 37 6.28 -14.28 -9.31
CA SER A 37 7.55 -13.59 -9.14
C SER A 37 7.59 -12.27 -9.93
N ASN A 38 7.12 -12.28 -11.17
CA ASN A 38 7.10 -11.10 -12.04
C ASN A 38 6.15 -10.02 -11.51
N VAL A 39 4.97 -10.40 -11.03
CA VAL A 39 4.04 -9.47 -10.37
C VAL A 39 4.67 -8.88 -9.10
N PHE A 40 5.27 -9.71 -8.26
CA PHE A 40 5.91 -9.25 -7.02
C PHE A 40 7.06 -8.27 -7.28
N ARG A 41 7.94 -8.59 -8.23
CA ARG A 41 9.07 -7.71 -8.62
C ARG A 41 8.56 -6.38 -9.18
N THR A 42 7.59 -6.43 -10.09
CA THR A 42 7.00 -5.23 -10.70
C THR A 42 6.35 -4.34 -9.64
N ALA A 43 5.53 -4.91 -8.76
CA ALA A 43 4.90 -4.18 -7.66
C ALA A 43 5.95 -3.55 -6.72
N THR A 44 7.03 -4.26 -6.42
CA THR A 44 8.13 -3.77 -5.58
C THR A 44 8.85 -2.59 -6.23
N VAL A 45 9.17 -2.68 -7.52
CA VAL A 45 9.80 -1.59 -8.28
C VAL A 45 8.89 -0.36 -8.29
N LEU A 46 7.61 -0.55 -8.59
CA LEU A 46 6.63 0.53 -8.64
C LEU A 46 6.50 1.22 -7.27
N ARG A 47 6.34 0.43 -6.19
CA ARG A 47 6.29 0.95 -4.83
C ARG A 47 7.53 1.77 -4.49
N ASN A 48 8.73 1.23 -4.78
CA ASN A 48 9.99 1.91 -4.48
C ASN A 48 10.13 3.24 -5.23
N HIS A 49 9.74 3.26 -6.51
CA HIS A 49 9.70 4.48 -7.31
C HIS A 49 8.70 5.49 -6.74
N MET A 50 7.47 5.06 -6.46
CA MET A 50 6.44 5.92 -5.88
C MET A 50 6.87 6.51 -4.53
N GLU A 51 7.45 5.71 -3.64
CA GLU A 51 7.95 6.19 -2.35
C GLU A 51 9.06 7.24 -2.52
N ARG A 52 10.05 6.96 -3.37
CA ARG A 52 11.22 7.84 -3.57
C ARG A 52 10.88 9.14 -4.30
N ASP A 53 10.12 9.03 -5.37
CA ASP A 53 10.00 10.11 -6.36
C ASP A 53 8.70 10.90 -6.23
N VAL A 54 7.64 10.31 -5.68
CA VAL A 54 6.31 10.95 -5.56
C VAL A 54 6.00 11.26 -4.10
N LEU A 55 5.89 10.22 -3.25
CA LEU A 55 5.38 10.35 -1.89
C LEU A 55 6.34 11.11 -0.97
N ARG A 56 7.66 11.00 -1.20
CA ARG A 56 8.66 11.75 -0.43
C ARG A 56 8.43 13.26 -0.47
N ARG A 57 7.98 13.83 -1.59
CA ARG A 57 7.68 15.27 -1.72
C ARG A 57 6.52 15.70 -0.83
N HIS A 58 5.61 14.78 -0.54
CA HIS A 58 4.47 14.98 0.35
C HIS A 58 4.73 14.48 1.78
N GLN A 59 5.94 13.99 2.07
CA GLN A 59 6.33 13.41 3.35
C GLN A 59 5.36 12.29 3.78
N LEU A 60 4.97 11.45 2.82
CA LEU A 60 4.10 10.29 3.03
C LEU A 60 4.91 9.01 2.83
N SER A 61 4.61 8.00 3.66
CA SER A 61 5.04 6.61 3.41
C SER A 61 4.05 5.92 2.46
N TRP A 62 4.43 4.76 1.91
CA TRP A 62 3.49 3.93 1.15
C TRP A 62 2.22 3.61 1.93
N SER A 63 2.34 3.20 3.19
CA SER A 63 1.17 2.86 4.02
C SER A 63 0.26 4.06 4.27
N ALA A 64 0.83 5.25 4.48
CA ALA A 64 0.04 6.48 4.61
C ALA A 64 -0.71 6.82 3.32
N PHE A 65 -0.06 6.63 2.16
CA PHE A 65 -0.71 6.77 0.86
C PHE A 65 -1.86 5.78 0.67
N VAL A 66 -1.64 4.48 0.92
CA VAL A 66 -2.68 3.45 0.77
C VAL A 66 -3.87 3.74 1.69
N VAL A 67 -3.64 4.13 2.94
CA VAL A 67 -4.72 4.51 3.87
C VAL A 67 -5.54 5.68 3.33
N LEU A 68 -4.89 6.74 2.85
CA LEU A 68 -5.59 7.88 2.24
C LEU A 68 -6.34 7.48 0.96
N PHE A 69 -5.76 6.60 0.14
CA PHE A 69 -6.38 6.07 -1.06
C PHE A 69 -7.66 5.26 -0.74
N VAL A 70 -7.60 4.33 0.23
CA VAL A 70 -8.77 3.56 0.68
C VAL A 70 -9.86 4.50 1.20
N LEU A 71 -9.51 5.47 2.05
CA LEU A 71 -10.47 6.46 2.56
C LEU A 71 -11.05 7.36 1.45
N ARG A 72 -10.30 7.57 0.36
CA ARG A 72 -10.75 8.36 -0.78
C ARG A 72 -11.74 7.59 -1.64
N ILE A 73 -11.52 6.31 -1.88
CA ILE A 73 -12.36 5.45 -2.72
C ILE A 73 -13.62 5.03 -1.97
N TRP A 74 -13.47 4.54 -0.74
CA TRP A 74 -14.56 3.94 0.04
C TRP A 74 -15.18 4.88 1.07
N GLY A 75 -14.70 6.14 1.12
CA GLY A 75 -15.16 7.12 2.09
C GLY A 75 -14.74 6.75 3.51
N SER A 76 -15.60 7.07 4.48
CA SER A 76 -15.26 6.93 5.90
C SER A 76 -15.29 5.45 6.33
N GLN A 77 -14.24 4.97 6.98
CA GLN A 77 -14.05 3.55 7.34
C GLN A 77 -13.76 3.37 8.82
N GLU A 78 -14.22 2.26 9.42
CA GLU A 78 -13.78 1.85 10.76
C GLU A 78 -12.32 1.37 10.72
N SER A 79 -11.57 1.55 11.82
CA SER A 79 -10.15 1.17 11.87
C SER A 79 -9.90 -0.29 11.48
N ARG A 80 -10.79 -1.22 11.86
CA ARG A 80 -10.62 -2.64 11.54
C ARG A 80 -10.71 -2.90 10.05
N SER A 81 -11.76 -2.40 9.39
CA SER A 81 -11.93 -2.54 7.94
C SER A 81 -10.81 -1.81 7.19
N LEU A 82 -10.44 -0.62 7.65
CA LEU A 82 -9.35 0.16 7.05
C LEU A 82 -8.00 -0.58 7.10
N ALA A 83 -7.70 -1.30 8.18
CA ALA A 83 -6.48 -2.10 8.30
C ALA A 83 -6.48 -3.25 7.28
N THR A 84 -7.61 -3.94 7.15
CA THR A 84 -7.79 -5.04 6.19
C THR A 84 -7.64 -4.54 4.76
N GLU A 85 -8.35 -3.48 4.37
CA GLU A 85 -8.31 -2.91 3.02
C GLU A 85 -6.93 -2.32 2.67
N ALA A 86 -6.25 -1.72 3.65
CA ALA A 86 -4.90 -1.19 3.43
C ALA A 86 -3.81 -2.28 3.49
N GLY A 87 -4.16 -3.53 3.83
CA GLY A 87 -3.22 -4.64 3.91
C GLY A 87 -2.14 -4.45 4.99
N ILE A 88 -2.46 -3.78 6.11
CA ILE A 88 -1.52 -3.52 7.20
C ILE A 88 -2.08 -3.99 8.55
N SER A 89 -1.17 -4.25 9.50
CA SER A 89 -1.59 -4.60 10.86
C SER A 89 -2.31 -3.43 11.54
N GLY A 90 -3.19 -3.74 12.50
CA GLY A 90 -3.86 -2.71 13.31
C GLY A 90 -2.87 -1.81 14.06
N GLY A 91 -1.74 -2.37 14.54
CA GLY A 91 -0.69 -1.59 15.21
C GLY A 91 0.00 -0.60 14.26
N THR A 92 0.30 -1.03 13.04
CA THR A 92 0.83 -0.16 11.98
C THR A 92 -0.18 0.93 11.60
N LEU A 93 -1.45 0.55 11.44
CA LEU A 93 -2.51 1.49 11.09
C LEU A 93 -2.64 2.62 12.11
N SER A 94 -2.63 2.32 13.42
CA SER A 94 -2.73 3.35 14.46
C SER A 94 -1.64 4.42 14.31
N GLY A 95 -0.38 4.01 14.18
CA GLY A 95 0.73 4.97 14.00
C GLY A 95 0.65 5.77 12.70
N VAL A 96 0.13 5.15 11.63
CA VAL A 96 -0.12 5.84 10.35
C VAL A 96 -1.23 6.88 10.50
N LEU A 97 -2.36 6.52 11.13
CA LEU A 97 -3.50 7.41 11.32
C LEU A 97 -3.15 8.58 12.25
N ASP A 98 -2.44 8.35 13.35
CA ASP A 98 -1.95 9.42 14.22
C ASP A 98 -1.05 10.40 13.45
N THR A 99 -0.22 9.88 12.54
CA THR A 99 0.63 10.72 11.68
C THR A 99 -0.18 11.51 10.66
N LEU A 100 -1.19 10.89 10.04
CA LEU A 100 -2.07 11.54 9.07
C LEU A 100 -2.99 12.58 9.73
N GLU A 101 -3.45 12.34 10.95
CA GLU A 101 -4.26 13.27 11.74
C GLU A 101 -3.45 14.51 12.11
N ARG A 102 -2.23 14.34 12.64
CA ARG A 102 -1.30 15.47 12.91
C ARG A 102 -0.99 16.30 11.66
N LYS A 103 -0.97 15.67 10.47
CA LYS A 103 -0.75 16.33 9.19
C LYS A 103 -2.02 16.98 8.60
N GLY A 104 -3.19 16.83 9.24
CA GLY A 104 -4.44 17.36 8.71
C GLY A 104 -4.92 16.65 7.44
N LEU A 105 -4.63 15.36 7.30
CA LEU A 105 -4.98 14.58 6.10
C LEU A 105 -6.09 13.55 6.37
N ALA A 106 -6.20 13.10 7.61
CA ALA A 106 -7.29 12.26 8.10
C ALA A 106 -7.87 12.84 9.39
N GLU A 107 -9.12 12.49 9.69
CA GLU A 107 -9.77 12.88 10.93
C GLU A 107 -10.48 11.69 11.56
N ARG A 108 -10.38 11.60 12.90
CA ARG A 108 -11.12 10.62 13.69
C ARG A 108 -12.49 11.18 14.04
N ARG A 109 -13.53 10.39 13.78
CA ARG A 109 -14.88 10.62 14.31
C ARG A 109 -15.23 9.49 15.28
N ALA A 110 -15.56 9.87 16.50
CA ALA A 110 -16.08 8.94 17.49
C ALA A 110 -17.46 8.44 17.05
N ILE A 111 -17.71 7.14 17.20
CA ILE A 111 -19.05 6.57 17.00
C ILE A 111 -19.81 6.75 18.32
N PRO A 112 -20.93 7.51 18.35
CA PRO A 112 -21.68 7.78 19.58
C PRO A 112 -22.11 6.52 20.32
N GLU A 113 -22.43 5.45 19.58
CA GLU A 113 -22.97 4.19 20.09
C GLU A 113 -21.91 3.24 20.65
N ASP A 114 -20.63 3.43 20.30
CA ASP A 114 -19.52 2.58 20.76
C ASP A 114 -18.19 3.34 20.75
N ARG A 115 -17.80 3.87 21.92
CA ARG A 115 -16.54 4.63 22.10
C ARG A 115 -15.28 3.80 21.81
N ARG A 116 -15.37 2.46 21.71
CA ARG A 116 -14.23 1.62 21.32
C ARG A 116 -14.03 1.59 19.81
N ARG A 117 -15.01 2.02 19.02
CA ARG A 117 -14.90 2.15 17.56
C ARG A 117 -14.72 3.59 17.15
N SER A 118 -13.78 3.78 16.24
CA SER A 118 -13.47 5.08 15.64
C SER A 118 -13.61 4.94 14.13
N ARG A 119 -14.27 5.91 13.51
CA ARG A 119 -14.37 6.00 12.05
C ARG A 119 -13.42 7.08 11.55
N TRP A 120 -12.72 6.80 10.47
CA TRP A 120 -11.76 7.71 9.86
C TRP A 120 -12.27 8.20 8.54
N SER A 121 -11.98 9.45 8.20
CA SER A 121 -12.26 10.00 6.87
C SER A 121 -11.10 10.90 6.43
N SER A 122 -10.94 11.10 5.11
CA SER A 122 -9.94 12.04 4.59
C SER A 122 -10.43 13.48 4.75
N GLN A 123 -9.58 14.40 5.24
CA GLN A 123 -9.95 15.81 5.38
C GLN A 123 -10.19 16.51 4.03
N GLN A 124 -9.62 16.01 2.93
CA GLN A 124 -9.92 16.50 1.58
C GLN A 124 -11.34 16.10 1.11
N LEU A 125 -11.98 15.13 1.76
CA LEU A 125 -13.41 14.81 1.53
C LEU A 125 -14.34 15.74 2.31
N GLY A 126 -13.89 16.37 3.39
CA GLY A 126 -14.71 17.19 4.30
C GLY A 126 -15.32 18.44 3.67
N ARG A 127 -14.78 18.94 2.55
CA ARG A 127 -15.29 20.15 1.89
C ARG A 127 -16.54 19.96 1.00
N ARG A 128 -17.08 18.74 0.86
CA ARG A 128 -18.30 18.48 0.05
C ARG A 128 -19.46 17.80 0.77
N TRP A 129 -19.36 17.55 2.08
CA TRP A 129 -20.40 16.83 2.84
C TRP A 129 -20.88 17.58 4.10
N SER A 130 -20.64 18.89 4.17
CA SER A 130 -21.40 19.80 5.03
C SER A 130 -22.24 20.69 4.12
N THR A 131 -23.57 20.58 4.22
CA THR A 131 -24.60 21.22 3.39
C THR A 131 -24.70 20.77 1.91
N ARG A 132 -25.50 19.74 1.65
CA ARG A 132 -26.89 19.85 1.15
C ARG A 132 -27.58 18.49 1.20
#